data_AF-A0A538FNF0-F1
#
_entry.id   AF-A0A538FNF0-F1
#
_cell.length_a   1.000
_cell.length_b   1.000
_cell.length_c   1.000
_cell.angle_alpha   90.00
_cell.angle_beta   90.00
_cell.angle_gamma   90.00
#
_symmetry.space_group_name_H-M   'P 1'
#
loop_
_entity.id
_entity.type
_entity.pdbx_description
1 polymer ?
#
loop_
_entity_poly.entity_id
_entity_poly.type
_entity_poly.pdbx_seq_one_letter_code
_entity_poly.pdbx_strand_id
1 'polypeptide(L)' 'MRIVYLCPDSGIPVLGHKGASVHVRSITEALQARGHEVLLLCAKLGAGNP' A
#
# COMPACT_ATOMS: atom_id res chain seq x y z
N MET A 1 2.11 10.40 -13.74
CA MET A 1 3.46 10.55 -13.16
C MET A 1 3.94 9.19 -12.67
N ARG A 2 5.23 9.03 -12.38
CA ARG A 2 5.78 7.85 -11.68
C ARG A 2 5.92 8.16 -10.20
N ILE A 3 5.30 7.35 -9.35
CA ILE A 3 5.24 7.55 -7.90
C ILE A 3 5.73 6.28 -7.21
N VAL A 4 6.67 6.42 -6.28
CA VAL A 4 7.03 5.34 -5.36
C VAL A 4 6.38 5.64 -4.01
N TYR A 5 5.53 4.73 -3.54
CA TYR A 5 5.01 4.74 -2.17
C TYR A 5 5.85 3.79 -1.33
N LEU A 6 6.54 4.31 -0.30
CA LEU A 6 7.39 3.51 0.57
C LEU A 6 6.74 3.34 1.95
N CYS A 7 6.49 2.09 2.32
CA CYS A 7 6.03 1.70 3.66
C CYS A 7 7.13 0.89 4.35
N PRO A 8 8.07 1.53 5.08
CA PRO A 8 9.16 0.82 5.75
C PRO A 8 8.72 0.19 7.09
N ASP A 9 7.49 0.44 7.53
CA ASP A 9 6.99 -0.04 8.81
C ASP A 9 6.56 -1.53 8.73
N SER A 10 7.35 -2.41 9.35
CA SER A 10 7.04 -3.83 9.46
C SER A 10 5.78 -4.14 10.28
N GLY A 11 5.29 -3.18 11.08
CA GLY A 11 4.03 -3.22 11.81
C GLY A 11 2.80 -3.06 10.91
N ILE A 12 2.98 -2.66 9.66
CA ILE A 12 1.92 -2.50 8.65
C ILE A 12 2.07 -3.60 7.58
N PRO A 13 1.48 -4.79 7.78
CA PRO A 13 1.35 -5.76 6.69
C PRO A 13 0.42 -5.17 5.62
N VAL A 14 0.91 -4.85 4.43
CA VAL A 14 0.13 -4.13 3.38
C VAL A 14 -1.18 -4.83 3.01
N LEU A 15 -1.16 -6.16 2.89
CA LEU A 15 -2.34 -6.98 2.61
C LEU A 15 -3.14 -7.34 3.87
N GLY A 16 -2.71 -6.88 5.04
CA GLY A 16 -3.40 -7.12 6.30
C GLY A 16 -4.69 -6.30 6.49
N HIS A 17 -5.30 -6.47 7.65
CA HIS A 17 -6.60 -5.93 8.04
C HIS A 17 -6.53 -4.68 8.93
N LYS A 18 -5.33 -4.18 9.25
CA LYS A 18 -5.19 -2.96 10.05
C LYS A 18 -5.68 -1.76 9.24
N GLY A 19 -6.20 -0.74 9.93
CA GLY A 19 -6.56 0.54 9.28
C GLY A 19 -5.38 1.14 8.50
N ALA A 20 -4.15 1.02 9.01
CA ALA A 20 -2.95 1.44 8.31
C ALA A 20 -2.70 0.65 7.00
N SER A 21 -2.97 -0.66 6.99
CA SER A 21 -2.89 -1.50 5.79
C SER A 21 -3.91 -1.08 4.73
N VAL A 22 -5.14 -0.77 5.16
CA VAL A 22 -6.20 -0.24 4.29
C VAL A 22 -5.82 1.13 3.73
N HIS A 23 -5.26 2.02 4.56
CA HIS A 23 -4.82 3.36 4.13
C HIS A 23 -3.75 3.30 3.04
N VAL A 24 -2.74 2.44 3.18
CA VAL A 24 -1.70 2.25 2.15
C VAL A 24 -2.34 1.85 0.83
N ARG A 25 -3.19 0.82 0.83
CA ARG A 25 -3.86 0.33 -0.38
C ARG A 25 -4.76 1.39 -1.00
N SER A 26 -5.62 2.04 -0.21
CA SER A 26 -6.59 3.03 -0.72
C SER A 26 -5.92 4.26 -1.33
N ILE A 27 -4.82 4.75 -0.73
CA ILE A 27 -4.04 5.84 -1.33
C ILE A 27 -3.40 5.40 -2.64
N THR A 28 -2.75 4.23 -2.67
CA THR A 28 -2.10 3.75 -3.91
C THR A 28 -3.10 3.50 -5.03
N GLU A 29 -4.26 2.92 -4.71
CA GLU A 29 -5.37 2.69 -5.65
C GLU A 29 -5.94 4.01 -6.17
N ALA A 30 -6.14 5.01 -5.30
CA ALA A 30 -6.62 6.33 -5.71
C ALA A 30 -5.64 7.04 -6.65
N LEU A 31 -4.33 6.93 -6.40
CA LEU A 31 -3.30 7.49 -7.29
C LEU A 31 -3.29 6.78 -8.65
N GLN A 32 -3.41 5.45 -8.66
CA GLN A 32 -3.53 4.67 -9.89
C GLN A 32 -4.80 5.06 -10.68
N ALA A 33 -5.94 5.23 -10.00
CA ALA A 33 -7.21 5.64 -10.62
C ALA A 33 -7.14 7.03 -11.27
N ARG A 34 -6.17 7.87 -10.88
CA ARG A 34 -5.89 9.17 -11.52
C ARG A 34 -4.87 9.10 -12.66
N GLY A 35 -4.50 7.90 -13.10
CA GLY A 35 -3.59 7.67 -14.23
C GLY A 35 -2.11 7.80 -13.85
N HIS A 36 -1.75 7.58 -12.58
CA HIS A 36 -0.35 7.54 -12.17
C HIS A 36 0.19 6.10 -12.15
N GLU A 37 1.45 5.95 -12.55
CA GLU A 37 2.20 4.70 -12.38
C GLU A 37 2.72 4.66 -10.95
N VAL A 38 2.24 3.70 -10.15
CA VAL A 38 2.54 3.61 -8.71
C VAL A 38 3.28 2.31 -8.43
N LEU A 39 4.47 2.42 -7.83
CA LEU A 39 5.22 1.31 -7.26
C LEU A 39 5.13 1.38 -5.74
N LEU A 40 4.50 0.37 -5.12
CA LEU A 40 4.45 0.23 -3.68
C LEU A 40 5.59 -0.68 -3.19
N LEU A 41 6.50 -0.12 -2.40
CA LEU A 41 7.54 -0.86 -1.69
C LEU A 41 7.15 -0.97 -0.23
N CYS A 42 7.16 -2.18 0.33
CA CYS A 42 6.80 -2.40 1.71
C CYS A 42 7.78 -3.34 2.42
N ALA A 43 7.99 -3.09 3.71
CA ALA A 43 8.78 -3.97 4.56
C ALA A 43 8.08 -5.32 4.81
N LYS A 44 6.73 -5.33 4.78
CA LYS A 44 5.93 -6.54 4.99
C LYS A 44 4.70 -6.54 4.10
N LEU A 45 4.62 -7.52 3.20
CA LEU A 45 3.43 -7.71 2.37
C LEU A 45 2.25 -8.22 3.22
N GLY A 46 2.50 -9.18 4.11
CA GLY A 46 1.45 -9.84 4.89
C GLY A 46 0.61 -10.81 4.06
N ALA A 47 -0.37 -11.43 4.71
CA ALA A 47 -1.41 -12.22 4.08
C ALA A 47 -2.76 -11.52 4.30
N GLY A 48 -3.69 -11.73 3.36
CA GLY A 48 -5.03 -11.13 3.37
C GLY A 48 -5.75 -11.24 4.71
N ASN A 49 -6.73 -10.36 4.92
CA ASN A 49 -7.80 -10.66 5.86
C ASN A 49 -8.50 -11.95 5.38
N PRO A 50 -8.66 -13.00 6.20
CA PRO A 50 -9.57 -14.09 5.84
C PRO A 50 -10.99 -13.58 5.59
#